data_AF-A0A3F3GT15-F1
#
_entry.id   AF-A0A3F3GT15-F1
#
_cell.length_a   1.000
_cell.length_b   1.000
_cell.length_c   1.000
_cell.angle_alpha   90.00
_cell.angle_beta   90.00
_cell.angle_gamma   90.00
#
_symmetry.space_group_name_H-M   'P 1'
#
loop_
_entity.id
_entity.type
_entity.pdbx_description
1 polymer ?
#
loop_
_entity_poly.entity_id
_entity_poly.type
_entity_poly.pdbx_seq_one_letter_code
_entity_poly.pdbx_strand_id
1 'polypeptide(L)'
;MGKSNQYDTVILYGLMLQEDASGNYQVKKDSSPHPWRIGKHTKGKLIGPGQIFLTEQNQRVLLVKTEPLSFKKRHDYQPMSRFTSETLSLEQFE
;
A
#
# COMPACT_ATOMS: atom_id res chain seq x y z
N MET A 1 -30.28 0.54 -13.28
CA MET A 1 -29.01 0.19 -13.96
C MET A 1 -27.91 0.07 -12.90
N GLY A 2 -27.43 -1.15 -12.67
CA GLY A 2 -26.58 -1.49 -11.52
C GLY A 2 -25.16 -0.96 -11.63
N LYS A 3 -24.62 -0.44 -10.52
CA LYS A 3 -23.20 -0.08 -10.37
C LYS A 3 -22.34 -1.33 -10.16
N SER A 4 -22.45 -2.33 -11.05
CA SER A 4 -21.84 -3.66 -10.93
C SER A 4 -20.31 -3.68 -11.11
N ASN A 5 -19.65 -2.51 -11.15
CA ASN A 5 -18.22 -2.38 -11.38
C ASN A 5 -17.53 -1.38 -10.43
N GLN A 6 -18.26 -0.87 -9.43
CA GLN A 6 -17.68 -0.03 -8.38
C GLN A 6 -17.18 -0.93 -7.25
N TYR A 7 -16.01 -0.59 -6.73
CA TYR A 7 -15.37 -1.22 -5.58
C TYR A 7 -14.92 -0.11 -4.65
N ASP A 8 -14.74 -0.43 -3.37
CA ASP A 8 -14.21 0.53 -2.41
C ASP A 8 -12.84 1.01 -2.87
N THR A 9 -12.65 2.32 -2.87
CA THR A 9 -11.38 2.95 -3.20
C THR A 9 -10.84 3.63 -1.96
N VAL A 10 -9.56 3.39 -1.67
CA VAL A 10 -8.82 3.99 -0.55
C VAL A 10 -7.43 4.36 -1.05
N ILE A 11 -6.89 5.48 -0.58
CA ILE A 11 -5.48 5.83 -0.74
C ILE A 11 -4.70 5.13 0.37
N LEU A 12 -3.56 4.56 0.00
CA LEU A 12 -2.59 3.89 0.85
C LEU A 12 -1.32 4.73 0.82
N TYR A 13 -1.01 5.43 1.90
CA TYR A 13 0.27 6.13 2.00
C TYR A 13 1.30 5.17 2.56
N GLY A 14 2.36 4.95 1.81
CA GLY A 14 3.35 3.95 2.15
C GLY A 14 4.79 4.42 2.01
N LEU A 15 5.68 3.76 2.73
CA LEU A 15 7.13 3.96 2.64
C LEU A 15 7.76 2.78 1.92
N MET A 16 8.65 3.06 0.97
CA MET A 16 9.37 2.03 0.24
C MET A 16 10.30 1.28 1.20
N LEU A 17 10.20 -0.04 1.20
CA LEU A 17 11.10 -0.89 1.96
C LEU A 17 12.26 -1.35 1.08
N GLN A 18 13.42 -1.52 1.71
CA GLN A 18 14.58 -2.22 1.19
C GLN A 18 14.92 -3.37 2.12
N GLU A 19 15.48 -4.44 1.56
CA GLU A 19 15.97 -5.57 2.34
C GLU A 19 17.46 -5.36 2.63
N ASP A 20 17.88 -5.52 3.88
CA ASP A 20 19.30 -5.48 4.24
C ASP A 20 19.99 -6.81 3.96
N ALA A 21 21.31 -6.87 4.18
CA ALA A 21 22.11 -8.08 3.97
C ALA A 21 21.71 -9.25 4.88
N SER A 22 20.90 -9.02 5.91
CA SER A 22 20.38 -10.02 6.85
C SER A 22 18.94 -10.45 6.54
N GLY A 23 18.33 -9.92 5.47
CA GLY A 23 16.96 -10.23 5.09
C GLY A 23 15.91 -9.43 5.87
N ASN A 24 16.30 -8.43 6.67
CA ASN A 24 15.35 -7.59 7.39
C ASN A 24 14.89 -6.43 6.51
N TYR A 25 13.63 -6.05 6.65
CA TYR A 25 13.10 -4.87 5.97
C TYR A 25 13.45 -3.61 6.73
N GLN A 26 14.00 -2.65 6.01
CA GLN A 26 14.25 -1.29 6.48
C GLN A 26 13.57 -0.31 5.54
N VAL A 27 13.08 0.82 6.05
CA VAL A 27 12.61 1.91 5.18
C VAL A 27 13.80 2.41 4.36
N LYS A 28 13.59 2.54 3.06
CA LYS A 28 14.60 3.07 2.17
C LYS A 28 14.94 4.50 2.62
N LYS A 29 16.24 4.78 2.77
CA LYS A 29 16.72 6.12 3.12
C LYS A 29 16.14 7.14 2.13
N ASP A 30 15.64 8.26 2.66
CA ASP A 30 14.96 9.33 1.90
C ASP A 30 13.60 8.95 1.28
N SER A 31 12.98 7.84 1.69
CA SER A 31 11.61 7.53 1.28
C SER A 31 10.63 8.48 1.97
N SER A 32 9.89 9.26 1.18
CA SER A 32 8.69 9.96 1.65
C SER A 32 7.46 9.07 1.51
N PRO A 33 6.41 9.25 2.34
CA PRO A 33 5.14 8.55 2.15
C PRO A 33 4.56 8.87 0.77
N HIS A 34 4.42 7.86 -0.07
CA HIS A 34 3.85 8.01 -1.41
C HIS A 34 2.44 7.42 -1.45
N PRO A 35 1.50 7.99 -2.21
CA PRO A 35 0.14 7.50 -2.27
C PRO A 35 -0.04 6.43 -3.35
N TRP A 36 -0.49 5.25 -2.94
CA TRP A 36 -1.05 4.22 -3.81
C TRP A 36 -2.55 4.09 -3.61
N ARG A 37 -3.20 3.27 -4.42
CA ARG A 37 -4.61 2.91 -4.23
C ARG A 37 -4.84 1.42 -4.41
N ILE A 38 -5.92 0.95 -3.82
CA ILE A 38 -6.50 -0.35 -4.19
C ILE A 38 -7.20 -0.27 -5.56
N GLY A 39 -7.26 -1.42 -6.22
CA GLY A 39 -7.91 -1.65 -7.50
C GLY A 39 -8.92 -2.79 -7.41
N LYS A 40 -9.75 -2.92 -8.45
CA LYS A 40 -10.76 -4.00 -8.57
C LYS A 40 -10.14 -5.40 -8.41
N HIS A 41 -8.90 -5.56 -8.86
CA HIS A 41 -8.18 -6.82 -8.89
C HIS A 41 -7.08 -6.91 -7.82
N THR A 42 -7.06 -5.97 -6.86
CA THR A 42 -6.13 -6.04 -5.75
C THR A 42 -6.41 -7.31 -4.94
N LYS A 43 -5.38 -8.12 -4.78
CA LYS A 43 -5.46 -9.37 -4.00
C LYS A 43 -5.14 -9.10 -2.54
N GLY A 44 -5.79 -9.85 -1.65
CA GLY A 44 -5.66 -9.70 -0.20
C GLY A 44 -6.61 -8.65 0.38
N LYS A 45 -6.59 -8.53 1.71
CA LYS A 45 -7.46 -7.62 2.46
C LYS A 45 -6.59 -6.54 3.13
N LEU A 46 -7.08 -5.31 3.08
CA LEU A 46 -6.53 -4.21 3.87
C LEU A 46 -6.82 -4.47 5.35
N ILE A 47 -5.76 -4.59 6.15
CA ILE A 47 -5.83 -4.75 7.61
C ILE A 47 -5.66 -3.37 8.26
N GLY A 48 -4.61 -2.64 7.88
CA GLY A 48 -4.33 -1.31 8.42
C GLY A 48 -2.85 -0.95 8.38
N PRO A 49 -2.48 0.20 8.99
CA PRO A 49 -1.09 0.62 9.15
C PRO A 49 -0.19 -0.47 9.75
N GLY A 50 1.06 -0.56 9.29
CA GLY A 50 2.00 -1.64 9.61
C GLY A 50 1.99 -2.79 8.62
N GLN A 51 0.93 -2.94 7.81
CA GLN A 51 0.85 -3.99 6.78
C GLN A 51 1.77 -3.69 5.59
N ILE A 52 2.42 -4.72 5.05
CA ILE A 52 3.19 -4.61 3.81
C ILE A 52 2.31 -4.90 2.59
N PHE A 53 2.51 -4.15 1.53
CA PHE A 53 1.95 -4.46 0.22
C PHE A 53 3.00 -4.38 -0.88
N LEU A 54 2.68 -4.99 -2.03
CA LEU A 54 3.51 -4.97 -3.22
C LEU A 54 3.00 -3.95 -4.24
N THR A 55 3.92 -3.20 -4.84
CA THR A 55 3.64 -2.41 -6.05
C THR A 55 3.56 -3.32 -7.27
N GLU A 56 3.14 -2.77 -8.42
CA GLU A 56 3.17 -3.48 -9.70
C GLU A 56 4.59 -3.91 -10.12
N GLN A 57 5.62 -3.25 -9.61
CA GLN A 57 7.03 -3.59 -9.83
C GLN A 57 7.58 -4.59 -8.79
N ASN A 58 6.70 -5.26 -8.02
CA ASN A 58 7.06 -6.17 -6.92
C ASN A 58 7.91 -5.52 -5.81
N GLN A 59 7.84 -4.20 -5.67
CA GLN A 59 8.52 -3.51 -4.58
C GLN A 59 7.66 -3.57 -3.32
N ARG A 60 8.30 -3.77 -2.17
CA ARG A 60 7.62 -3.81 -0.87
C ARG A 60 7.43 -2.41 -0.33
N VAL A 61 6.23 -2.16 0.18
CA VAL A 61 5.84 -0.88 0.73
C VAL A 61 5.18 -1.12 2.08
N LEU A 62 5.66 -0.43 3.10
CA LEU A 62 5.04 -0.40 4.42
C LEU A 62 3.89 0.60 4.41
N LEU A 63 2.68 0.15 4.70
CA LEU A 63 1.51 1.00 4.84
C LEU A 63 1.60 1.81 6.14
N VAL A 64 1.57 3.14 6.04
CA VAL A 64 1.65 4.04 7.21
C VAL A 64 0.29 4.63 7.56
N LYS A 65 -0.52 4.96 6.54
CA LYS A 65 -1.90 5.46 6.75
C LYS A 65 -2.79 5.20 5.55
N THR A 66 -4.10 5.27 5.78
CA THR A 66 -5.11 5.16 4.73
C THR A 66 -6.05 6.35 4.74
N GLU A 67 -6.54 6.75 3.56
CA GLU A 67 -7.51 7.84 3.42
C GLU A 67 -8.62 7.44 2.44
N PRO A 68 -9.89 7.85 2.70
CA PRO A 68 -11.00 7.54 1.80
C PRO A 68 -10.77 8.19 0.42
N LEU A 69 -10.95 7.40 -0.63
CA LEU A 69 -10.79 7.86 -2.01
C LEU A 69 -12.13 7.80 -2.71
N SER A 70 -12.50 8.89 -3.36
CA SER A 70 -13.65 8.87 -4.27
C SER A 70 -13.31 8.07 -5.53
N PHE A 71 -14.19 7.14 -5.92
CA PHE A 71 -14.00 6.30 -7.11
C PHE A 71 -13.65 7.11 -8.38
N LYS A 72 -14.20 8.32 -8.53
CA LYS A 72 -13.92 9.20 -9.68
C LYS A 72 -12.44 9.63 -9.76
N LYS A 73 -11.79 9.85 -8.62
CA LYS A 73 -10.39 10.30 -8.48
C LYS A 73 -9.38 9.16 -8.48
N ARG A 74 -9.81 7.91 -8.65
CA ARG A 74 -8.92 6.74 -8.57
C ARG A 74 -7.79 6.79 -9.60
N HIS A 75 -8.00 7.39 -10.77
CA HIS A 75 -6.98 7.42 -11.81
C HIS A 75 -5.82 8.39 -11.50
N ASP A 76 -5.98 9.23 -10.48
CA ASP A 76 -4.94 10.18 -10.05
C ASP A 76 -3.83 9.49 -9.23
N TYR A 77 -4.05 8.23 -8.81
CA TYR A 77 -3.15 7.48 -7.94
C TYR A 77 -2.70 6.16 -8.56
N GLN A 78 -1.45 5.78 -8.28
CA GLN A 78 -0.87 4.53 -8.76
C GLN A 78 -1.52 3.32 -8.06
N PRO A 79 -1.93 2.28 -8.80
CA PRO A 79 -2.46 1.08 -8.20
C PRO A 79 -1.35 0.28 -7.50
N MET A 80 -1.70 -0.36 -6.38
CA MET A 80 -0.90 -1.45 -5.82
C MET A 80 -1.23 -2.79 -6.51
N SER A 81 -0.35 -3.79 -6.33
CA SER A 81 -0.54 -5.15 -6.84
C SER A 81 -1.35 -6.00 -5.85
N ARG A 82 -0.78 -6.29 -4.67
CA ARG A 82 -1.41 -7.15 -3.66
C ARG A 82 -0.96 -6.82 -2.24
N PHE A 83 -1.83 -7.07 -1.27
CA PHE A 83 -1.44 -7.09 0.13
C PHE A 83 -0.63 -8.35 0.43
N THR A 84 0.33 -8.26 1.34
CA THR A 84 0.99 -9.44 1.91
C THR A 84 0.38 -9.75 3.28
N SER A 85 0.74 -10.92 3.82
CA SER A 85 0.44 -11.29 5.20
C SER A 85 1.50 -10.76 6.18
N GLU A 86 2.53 -10.08 5.68
CA GLU A 86 3.62 -9.54 6.49
C GLU A 86 3.20 -8.20 7.08
N THR A 87 3.56 -7.99 8.35
CA THR A 87 3.30 -6.74 9.08
C THR A 87 4.55 -6.36 9.86
N LEU A 88 4.78 -5.07 10.03
CA LEU A 88 5.86 -4.50 10.84
C LEU A 88 5.24 -3.55 11.87
N SER A 89 5.82 -3.51 13.08
CA SER A 89 5.48 -2.43 14.03
C SER A 89 5.96 -1.10 13.47
N LEU A 90 5.07 -0.11 13.46
CA LEU A 90 5.36 1.25 13.01
C LEU A 90 6.28 1.99 13.98
N GLU A 91 6.35 1.56 15.23
CA GLU A 91 7.23 2.12 16.27
C GLU A 91 8.72 2.09 15.85
N GLN A 92 9.08 1.18 14.94
CA GLN A 92 10.44 1.08 14.41
C GLN A 92 10.79 2.18 13.39
N PHE A 93 9.81 3.01 13.01
CA PHE A 93 9.94 4.00 11.94
C PHE A 93 9.44 5.40 12.34
N GLU A 94 9.19 5.64 13.63
CA GLU A 94 8.91 6.95 14.24
C GLU A 94 10.18 7.73 14.62
#